data_AF-A0A7R9A6M8-F1
#
_entry.id   AF-A0A7R9A6M8-F1
#
_cell.length_a   1.000
_cell.length_b   1.000
_cell.length_c   1.000
_cell.angle_alpha   90.00
_cell.angle_beta   90.00
_cell.angle_gamma   90.00
#
_symmetry.space_group_name_H-M   'P 1'
#
loop_
_entity.id
_entity.type
_entity.pdbx_description
1 polymer ?
#
loop_
_entity_poly.entity_id
_entity_poly.type
_entity_poly.pdbx_seq_one_letter_code
_entity_poly.pdbx_strand_id
1 'polypeptide(L)'
;MSCVKEISRTEFKMRGIASLLVVALIASTECSSGKKLAPNSVSNPKSVADLEEIISTMMTKIEDLAKENTQLKLDITQLKVNDEKMKSLVENTVENRLQYLEAVTRQITPPTCETLASLGVTRTGTYLVDPDGVLRGDPPIQVLCDMKTDPVSTIVLHDAMENTEIDHCPDPGCYSRGIAYHASMKQMQALIEQSESCEQKIRYDCFSTALTTSNTDYAWWVDRHEEPQYYWAGAHAGEHVCSCGLTENCIDPTLPCNCDAEAPEWESDEGAITNGTALPITELRFGGLQFDGQKANHTLGGLICQGKAASPDNPAESCSSLRKAGHTHAGYYLISTKEGRLDVVFCRMNLEDTDVDFQLDTGGRIVEESVYFNVYRTSMWNSTGVITFEGIEVNMGDAMSSSSRLAILV
;
A
#
# COMPACT_ATOMS: atom_id res chain seq x y z
N MET A 1 50.94 5.66 -24.77
CA MET A 1 51.66 5.04 -25.90
C MET A 1 52.73 5.92 -26.58
N SER A 2 52.95 7.20 -26.23
CA SER A 2 53.99 8.02 -26.87
C SER A 2 55.43 7.84 -26.34
N CYS A 3 55.64 7.24 -25.17
CA CYS A 3 56.96 7.14 -24.52
C CYS A 3 57.91 6.14 -25.21
N VAL A 4 57.36 5.10 -25.86
CA VAL A 4 58.16 3.96 -26.36
C VAL A 4 58.81 4.24 -27.71
N LYS A 5 58.34 5.23 -28.49
CA LYS A 5 58.85 5.51 -29.84
C LYS A 5 60.17 6.30 -29.87
N GLU A 6 60.50 7.05 -28.82
CA GLU A 6 61.71 7.90 -28.78
C GLU A 6 63.01 7.13 -28.47
N ILE A 7 62.91 5.92 -27.90
CA ILE A 7 64.09 5.11 -27.54
C ILE A 7 64.81 4.56 -28.79
N SER A 8 64.14 4.47 -29.94
CA SER A 8 64.69 3.81 -31.13
C SER A 8 65.66 4.65 -31.97
N ARG A 9 65.85 5.95 -31.67
CA ARG A 9 66.58 6.88 -32.58
C ARG A 9 67.88 7.48 -32.06
N THR A 10 68.25 7.23 -30.81
CA THR A 10 69.55 7.65 -30.27
C THR A 10 70.54 6.48 -30.34
N GLU A 11 71.50 6.56 -31.27
CA GLU A 11 72.61 5.59 -31.38
C GLU A 11 73.49 5.61 -30.12
N PHE A 12 73.11 4.87 -29.10
CA PHE A 12 73.98 4.56 -27.97
C PHE A 12 74.91 3.41 -28.36
N LYS A 13 76.14 3.74 -28.81
CA LYS A 13 77.25 2.78 -28.86
C LYS A 13 77.66 2.41 -27.42
N MET A 14 76.92 1.48 -26.79
CA MET A 14 77.26 0.95 -25.48
C MET A 14 77.81 -0.48 -25.57
N ARG A 15 79.06 -0.65 -25.13
CA ARG A 15 79.73 -1.94 -24.98
C ARG A 15 79.34 -2.54 -23.63
N GLY A 16 78.27 -3.32 -23.61
CA GLY A 16 77.93 -4.15 -22.44
C GLY A 16 76.45 -4.16 -22.12
N ILE A 17 75.93 -5.36 -21.87
CA ILE A 17 74.52 -5.66 -21.56
C ILE A 17 74.05 -4.93 -20.29
N ALA A 18 74.96 -4.70 -19.32
CA ALA A 18 74.66 -4.01 -18.07
C ALA A 18 74.24 -2.54 -18.27
N SER A 19 74.88 -1.80 -19.19
CA SER A 19 74.57 -0.39 -19.41
C SER A 19 73.22 -0.18 -20.11
N LEU A 20 72.79 -1.15 -20.94
CA LEU A 20 71.46 -1.17 -21.56
C LEU A 20 70.33 -1.39 -20.52
N LEU A 21 70.56 -2.24 -19.53
CA LEU A 21 69.61 -2.53 -18.46
C LEU A 21 69.37 -1.30 -17.55
N VAL A 22 70.43 -0.56 -17.22
CA VAL A 22 70.33 0.63 -16.36
C VAL A 22 69.53 1.74 -17.06
N VAL A 23 69.77 1.99 -18.35
CA VAL A 23 69.01 2.99 -19.11
C VAL A 23 67.54 2.59 -19.27
N ALA A 24 67.26 1.29 -19.49
CA ALA A 24 65.90 0.78 -19.56
C ALA A 24 65.14 0.91 -18.24
N LEU A 25 65.81 0.67 -17.11
CA LEU A 25 65.23 0.78 -15.77
C LEU A 25 64.91 2.24 -15.40
N ILE A 26 65.85 3.17 -15.64
CA ILE A 26 65.63 4.60 -15.37
C ILE A 26 64.46 5.14 -16.22
N ALA A 27 64.42 4.80 -17.51
CA ALA A 27 63.35 5.21 -18.42
C ALA A 27 61.96 4.66 -18.01
N SER A 28 61.91 3.44 -17.47
CA SER A 28 60.66 2.83 -16.99
C SER A 28 60.10 3.51 -15.72
N THR A 29 60.98 3.93 -14.81
CA THR A 29 60.58 4.60 -13.56
C THR A 29 60.07 6.02 -13.78
N GLU A 30 60.68 6.78 -14.69
CA GLU A 30 60.25 8.17 -14.97
C GLU A 30 58.95 8.22 -15.78
N CYS A 31 58.71 7.22 -16.65
CA CYS A 31 57.49 7.17 -17.45
C CYS A 31 56.24 6.77 -16.60
N SER A 32 56.41 6.09 -15.45
CA SER A 32 55.33 5.79 -14.50
C SER A 32 54.89 7.00 -13.66
N SER A 33 55.70 8.05 -13.57
CA SER A 33 55.41 9.25 -12.76
C SER A 33 54.89 10.44 -13.59
N GLY A 34 54.66 10.28 -14.90
CA GLY A 34 54.09 11.30 -15.79
C GLY A 34 54.96 12.53 -16.07
N LYS A 35 56.26 12.51 -15.70
CA LYS A 35 57.19 13.63 -15.94
C LYS A 35 57.92 13.48 -17.28
N LYS A 36 58.02 14.57 -18.06
CA LYS A 36 58.83 14.62 -19.30
C LYS A 36 60.33 14.61 -18.94
N LEU A 37 61.11 13.73 -19.58
CA LEU A 37 62.57 13.71 -19.44
C LEU A 37 63.18 15.01 -19.96
N ALA A 38 63.95 15.71 -19.12
CA ALA A 38 64.84 16.76 -19.56
C ALA A 38 66.11 16.13 -20.17
N PRO A 39 66.53 16.49 -21.39
CA PRO A 39 67.74 15.95 -21.99
C PRO A 39 68.94 16.55 -21.27
N ASN A 40 69.69 15.71 -20.54
CA ASN A 40 71.01 15.97 -19.92
C ASN A 40 71.10 16.04 -18.37
N SER A 41 70.35 15.24 -17.61
CA SER A 41 70.62 15.08 -16.16
C SER A 41 71.21 13.74 -15.72
N VAL A 42 71.61 12.85 -16.62
CA VAL A 42 72.31 11.60 -16.24
C VAL A 42 73.79 11.74 -16.53
N SER A 43 74.57 12.18 -15.52
CA SER A 43 76.03 12.08 -15.55
C SER A 43 76.42 10.60 -15.53
N ASN A 44 77.17 10.17 -16.54
CA ASN A 44 77.74 8.83 -16.62
C ASN A 44 78.59 8.57 -15.34
N PRO A 45 78.36 7.50 -14.57
CA PRO A 45 79.12 7.24 -13.34
C PRO A 45 80.61 7.13 -13.70
N LYS A 46 81.44 7.96 -13.07
CA LYS A 46 82.87 8.09 -13.40
C LYS A 46 83.73 7.08 -12.63
N SER A 47 83.16 6.40 -11.62
CA SER A 47 83.79 5.31 -10.89
C SER A 47 82.79 4.29 -10.33
N VAL A 48 83.27 3.11 -9.92
CA VAL A 48 82.47 2.07 -9.25
C VAL A 48 81.83 2.58 -7.95
N ALA A 49 82.46 3.55 -7.27
CA ALA A 49 81.92 4.16 -6.06
C ALA A 49 80.63 4.96 -6.30
N ASP A 50 80.49 5.61 -7.46
CA ASP A 50 79.27 6.37 -7.82
C ASP A 50 78.07 5.42 -8.02
N LEU A 51 78.32 4.21 -8.51
CA LEU A 51 77.31 3.16 -8.69
C LEU A 51 76.86 2.58 -7.35
N GLU A 52 77.77 2.40 -6.40
CA GLU A 52 77.46 1.92 -5.04
C GLU A 52 76.57 2.92 -4.28
N GLU A 53 76.80 4.23 -4.43
CA GLU A 53 75.98 5.28 -3.82
C GLU A 53 74.56 5.32 -4.41
N ILE A 54 74.44 5.15 -5.73
CA ILE A 54 73.14 5.05 -6.41
C ILE A 54 72.37 3.80 -5.94
N ILE A 55 73.02 2.64 -5.88
CA ILE A 55 72.40 1.40 -5.41
C ILE A 55 71.92 1.55 -3.96
N SER A 56 72.76 2.11 -3.08
CA SER A 56 72.38 2.39 -1.69
C SER A 56 71.15 3.30 -1.60
N THR A 57 71.11 4.38 -2.38
CA THR A 57 69.98 5.31 -2.45
C THR A 57 68.71 4.68 -3.04
N MET A 58 68.84 3.75 -3.98
CA MET A 58 67.70 3.01 -4.53
C MET A 58 67.14 2.01 -3.52
N MET A 59 68.01 1.31 -2.78
CA MET A 59 67.59 0.35 -1.76
C MET A 59 66.82 1.03 -0.63
N THR A 60 67.26 2.20 -0.16
CA THR A 60 66.52 2.96 0.88
C THR A 60 65.15 3.42 0.38
N LYS A 61 65.06 3.91 -0.87
CA LYS A 61 63.76 4.26 -1.48
C LYS A 61 62.81 3.07 -1.65
N ILE A 62 63.34 1.89 -1.95
CA ILE A 62 62.54 0.65 -2.04
C ILE A 62 61.97 0.29 -0.67
N GLU A 63 62.78 0.40 0.39
CA GLU A 63 62.33 0.16 1.76
C GLU A 63 61.24 1.15 2.20
N ASP A 64 61.38 2.43 1.85
CA ASP A 64 60.38 3.45 2.17
C ASP A 64 59.07 3.24 1.39
N LEU A 65 59.14 2.90 0.11
CA LEU A 65 57.97 2.51 -0.69
C LEU A 65 57.30 1.23 -0.17
N ALA A 66 58.07 0.29 0.38
CA ALA A 66 57.52 -0.90 1.01
C ALA A 66 56.74 -0.54 2.27
N LYS A 67 57.27 0.37 3.11
CA LYS A 67 56.57 0.88 4.30
C LYS A 67 55.28 1.62 3.92
N GLU A 68 55.33 2.51 2.93
CA GLU A 68 54.16 3.25 2.46
C GLU A 68 53.08 2.31 1.90
N ASN A 69 53.46 1.29 1.13
CA ASN A 69 52.53 0.26 0.65
C ASN A 69 51.90 -0.55 1.80
N THR A 70 52.65 -0.84 2.86
CA THR A 70 52.06 -1.51 4.04
C THR A 70 51.08 -0.60 4.76
N GLN A 71 51.37 0.70 4.88
CA GLN A 71 50.47 1.67 5.49
C GLN A 71 49.18 1.84 4.66
N LEU A 72 49.29 2.00 3.34
CA LEU A 72 48.13 2.11 2.44
C LEU A 72 47.22 0.89 2.54
N LYS A 73 47.77 -0.33 2.70
CA LYS A 73 46.97 -1.55 2.90
C LYS A 73 46.19 -1.52 4.23
N LEU A 74 46.79 -1.00 5.29
CA LEU A 74 46.12 -0.82 6.56
C LEU A 74 45.00 0.21 6.45
N ASP A 75 45.26 1.36 5.82
CA ASP A 75 44.28 2.43 5.64
C ASP A 75 43.08 1.95 4.80
N ILE A 76 43.32 1.20 3.72
CA ILE A 76 42.26 0.58 2.91
C ILE A 76 41.41 -0.38 3.75
N THR A 77 42.05 -1.16 4.62
CA THR A 77 41.34 -2.11 5.49
C THR A 77 40.46 -1.35 6.49
N GLN A 78 40.97 -0.27 7.07
CA GLN A 78 40.22 0.59 8.00
C GLN A 78 39.04 1.28 7.31
N LEU A 79 39.23 1.77 6.09
CA LEU A 79 38.17 2.40 5.30
C LEU A 79 37.03 1.42 5.00
N LYS A 80 37.35 0.16 4.66
CA LYS A 80 36.33 -0.88 4.45
C LYS A 80 35.49 -1.15 5.70
N VAL A 81 36.15 -1.24 6.87
CA VAL A 81 35.45 -1.42 8.15
C VAL A 81 34.54 -0.23 8.45
N ASN A 82 35.01 0.99 8.19
CA ASN A 82 34.20 2.19 8.40
C ASN A 82 33.01 2.28 7.42
N ASP A 83 33.18 1.85 6.17
CA ASP A 83 32.11 1.79 5.17
C ASP A 83 31.00 0.81 5.58
N GLU A 84 31.37 -0.40 6.01
CA GLU A 84 30.41 -1.39 6.53
C GLU A 84 29.68 -0.86 7.77
N LYS A 85 30.40 -0.21 8.68
CA LYS A 85 29.80 0.41 9.87
C LYS A 85 28.84 1.53 9.49
N MET A 86 29.22 2.40 8.56
CA MET A 86 28.35 3.48 8.07
C MET A 86 27.10 2.93 7.38
N LYS A 87 27.23 1.89 6.56
CA LYS A 87 26.10 1.24 5.89
C LYS A 87 25.10 0.70 6.91
N SER A 88 25.57 -0.04 7.92
CA SER A 88 24.71 -0.55 8.99
C SER A 88 24.03 0.57 9.80
N LEU A 89 24.74 1.68 10.05
CA LEU A 89 24.18 2.81 10.79
C LEU A 89 23.09 3.52 9.99
N VAL A 90 23.30 3.67 8.68
CA VAL A 90 22.33 4.27 7.76
C VAL A 90 21.09 3.38 7.65
N GLU A 91 21.26 2.08 7.40
CA GLU A 91 20.14 1.13 7.31
C GLU A 91 19.28 1.15 8.58
N ASN A 92 19.90 1.03 9.76
CA ASN A 92 19.19 1.10 11.04
C ASN A 92 18.49 2.45 11.25
N THR A 93 19.13 3.56 10.88
CA THR A 93 18.52 4.90 11.06
C THR A 93 17.34 5.11 10.12
N VAL A 94 17.45 4.64 8.88
CA VAL A 94 16.37 4.70 7.89
C VAL A 94 15.19 3.86 8.35
N GLU A 95 15.43 2.63 8.79
CA GLU A 95 14.40 1.70 9.24
C GLU A 95 13.65 2.21 10.48
N ASN A 96 14.38 2.73 11.48
CA ASN A 96 13.77 3.34 12.66
C ASN A 96 12.90 4.57 12.31
N ARG A 97 13.36 5.42 11.38
CA ARG A 97 12.59 6.59 10.94
C ARG A 97 11.37 6.19 10.12
N LEU A 98 11.47 5.14 9.30
CA LEU A 98 10.37 4.59 8.53
C LEU A 98 9.28 4.05 9.47
N GLN A 99 9.68 3.24 10.45
CA GLN A 99 8.77 2.68 11.44
C GLN A 99 8.04 3.78 12.24
N TYR A 100 8.75 4.84 12.63
CA TYR A 100 8.14 6.00 13.28
C TYR A 100 7.12 6.70 12.36
N LEU A 101 7.47 6.91 11.09
CA LEU A 101 6.59 7.58 10.13
C LEU A 101 5.33 6.74 9.85
N GLU A 102 5.47 5.43 9.68
CA GLU A 102 4.35 4.50 9.51
C GLU A 102 3.39 4.53 10.71
N ALA A 103 3.92 4.54 11.94
CA ALA A 103 3.12 4.63 13.14
C ALA A 103 2.33 5.96 13.22
N VAL A 104 2.97 7.08 12.85
CA VAL A 104 2.31 8.39 12.82
C VAL A 104 1.21 8.43 11.75
N THR A 105 1.48 7.93 10.54
CA THR A 105 0.50 7.91 9.45
C THR A 105 -0.71 7.07 9.82
N ARG A 106 -0.51 5.88 10.40
CA ARG A 106 -1.61 5.03 10.89
C ARG A 106 -2.47 5.72 11.96
N GLN A 107 -1.91 6.62 12.77
CA GLN A 107 -2.66 7.27 13.86
C GLN A 107 -3.66 8.34 13.40
N ILE A 108 -3.42 8.95 12.24
CA ILE A 108 -4.15 10.14 11.78
C ILE A 108 -4.93 9.91 10.49
N THR A 109 -4.83 8.73 9.90
CA THR A 109 -5.47 8.43 8.62
C THR A 109 -6.91 7.99 8.83
N PRO A 110 -7.90 8.64 8.20
CA PRO A 110 -9.31 8.27 8.32
C PRO A 110 -9.63 7.00 7.51
N PRO A 111 -10.70 6.26 7.88
CA PRO A 111 -10.99 4.96 7.28
C PRO A 111 -11.48 5.01 5.84
N THR A 112 -12.23 6.05 5.45
CA THR A 112 -12.85 6.15 4.11
C THR A 112 -12.86 7.59 3.59
N CYS A 113 -13.09 7.76 2.28
CA CYS A 113 -13.29 9.09 1.70
C CYS A 113 -14.54 9.80 2.22
N GLU A 114 -15.59 9.06 2.58
CA GLU A 114 -16.77 9.59 3.26
C GLU A 114 -16.38 10.24 4.61
N THR A 115 -15.48 9.59 5.37
CA THR A 115 -14.97 10.16 6.62
C THR A 115 -14.14 11.42 6.35
N LEU A 116 -13.28 11.42 5.33
CA LEU A 116 -12.55 12.62 4.91
C LEU A 116 -13.50 13.79 4.58
N ALA A 117 -14.58 13.52 3.86
CA ALA A 117 -15.58 14.52 3.54
C ALA A 117 -16.27 15.08 4.79
N SER A 118 -16.62 14.22 5.75
CA SER A 118 -17.18 14.64 7.04
C SER A 118 -16.22 15.52 7.87
N LEU A 119 -14.90 15.35 7.68
CA LEU A 119 -13.85 16.19 8.27
C LEU A 119 -13.61 17.51 7.52
N GLY A 120 -14.39 17.79 6.47
CA GLY A 120 -14.35 19.03 5.70
C GLY A 120 -13.46 18.98 4.46
N VAL A 121 -13.00 17.81 4.03
CA VAL A 121 -12.26 17.67 2.75
C VAL A 121 -13.24 17.69 1.58
N THR A 122 -13.09 18.63 0.66
CA THR A 122 -14.07 18.86 -0.43
C THR A 122 -13.48 18.67 -1.83
N ARG A 123 -12.18 18.39 -1.96
CA ARG A 123 -11.51 18.28 -3.26
C ARG A 123 -11.40 16.81 -3.68
N THR A 124 -11.86 16.49 -4.89
CA THR A 124 -11.57 15.20 -5.55
C THR A 124 -10.07 15.08 -5.77
N GLY A 125 -9.49 13.91 -5.46
CA GLY A 125 -8.06 13.68 -5.58
C GLY A 125 -7.63 12.39 -4.91
N THR A 126 -6.32 12.16 -4.90
CA THR A 126 -5.72 10.97 -4.29
C THR A 126 -5.43 11.21 -2.82
N TYR A 127 -5.90 10.31 -1.95
CA TYR A 127 -5.76 10.39 -0.50
C TYR A 127 -5.29 9.05 0.07
N LEU A 128 -4.72 9.08 1.28
CA LEU A 128 -4.54 7.89 2.09
C LEU A 128 -5.78 7.68 2.94
N VAL A 129 -6.24 6.43 2.99
CA VAL A 129 -7.31 5.98 3.88
C VAL A 129 -6.87 4.70 4.58
N ASP A 130 -7.37 4.48 5.79
CA ASP A 130 -7.05 3.30 6.61
C ASP A 130 -8.31 2.51 7.00
N PRO A 131 -8.95 1.82 6.03
CA PRO A 131 -10.17 1.07 6.26
C PRO A 131 -10.07 0.12 7.46
N ASP A 132 -9.07 -0.77 7.54
CA ASP A 132 -9.00 -1.76 8.64
C ASP A 132 -8.76 -1.15 10.04
N GLY A 133 -8.47 0.15 10.09
CA GLY A 133 -8.55 1.00 11.25
C GLY A 133 -7.20 1.35 11.85
N VAL A 134 -7.19 2.48 12.56
CA VAL A 134 -5.99 3.08 13.15
C VAL A 134 -5.15 2.08 13.95
N LEU A 135 -3.86 1.99 13.60
CA LEU A 135 -2.85 1.13 14.23
C LEU A 135 -3.16 -0.38 14.14
N ARG A 136 -4.09 -0.80 13.29
CA ARG A 136 -4.38 -2.23 13.02
C ARG A 136 -3.87 -2.63 11.64
N GLY A 137 -3.91 -3.95 11.43
CA GLY A 137 -3.78 -4.59 10.13
C GLY A 137 -2.64 -4.10 9.25
N ASP A 138 -2.97 -3.94 7.97
CA ASP A 138 -2.00 -3.58 6.95
C ASP A 138 -1.83 -2.05 6.88
N PRO A 139 -0.74 -1.51 6.31
CA PRO A 139 -0.58 -0.06 6.18
C PRO A 139 -1.72 0.62 5.41
N PRO A 140 -1.98 1.93 5.66
CA PRO A 140 -3.00 2.68 4.93
C PRO A 140 -2.81 2.63 3.42
N ILE A 141 -3.93 2.61 2.69
CA ILE A 141 -3.96 2.46 1.25
C ILE A 141 -4.20 3.79 0.55
N GLN A 142 -3.61 3.93 -0.64
CA GLN A 142 -3.85 5.10 -1.49
C GLN A 142 -5.08 4.86 -2.38
N VAL A 143 -6.02 5.78 -2.32
CA VAL A 143 -7.29 5.72 -3.07
C VAL A 143 -7.55 7.03 -3.80
N LEU A 144 -8.38 6.98 -4.84
CA LEU A 144 -8.97 8.16 -5.45
C LEU A 144 -10.31 8.45 -4.77
N CYS A 145 -10.41 9.60 -4.09
CA CYS A 145 -11.67 10.07 -3.53
C CYS A 145 -12.37 10.96 -4.54
N ASP A 146 -13.58 10.60 -4.97
CA ASP A 146 -14.44 11.52 -5.71
C ASP A 146 -15.43 12.20 -4.76
N MET A 147 -15.08 13.41 -4.34
CA MET A 147 -15.87 14.23 -3.41
C MET A 147 -17.09 14.88 -4.08
N LYS A 148 -17.30 14.68 -5.39
CA LYS A 148 -18.46 15.22 -6.13
C LYS A 148 -19.68 14.31 -6.09
N THR A 149 -19.51 13.05 -5.72
CA THR A 149 -20.61 12.10 -5.56
C THR A 149 -21.24 12.25 -4.19
N ASP A 150 -22.52 11.88 -4.07
CA ASP A 150 -23.27 11.85 -2.82
C ASP A 150 -24.04 10.52 -2.75
N PRO A 151 -23.60 9.54 -1.92
CA PRO A 151 -22.46 9.57 -1.02
C PRO A 151 -21.08 9.66 -1.71
N VAL A 152 -20.02 9.99 -0.96
CA VAL A 152 -18.66 10.17 -1.48
C VAL A 152 -18.04 8.83 -1.90
N SER A 153 -17.38 8.82 -3.06
CA SER A 153 -16.77 7.61 -3.61
C SER A 153 -15.33 7.43 -3.13
N THR A 154 -15.02 6.23 -2.65
CA THR A 154 -13.67 5.71 -2.41
C THR A 154 -13.32 4.74 -3.53
N ILE A 155 -12.32 5.07 -4.36
CA ILE A 155 -11.98 4.28 -5.56
C ILE A 155 -10.58 3.69 -5.40
N VAL A 156 -10.49 2.36 -5.39
CA VAL A 156 -9.22 1.62 -5.37
C VAL A 156 -8.80 1.27 -6.79
N LEU A 157 -7.61 1.72 -7.20
CA LEU A 157 -7.07 1.52 -8.54
C LEU A 157 -6.22 0.22 -8.63
N HIS A 158 -6.08 -0.31 -9.84
CA HIS A 158 -5.25 -1.46 -10.17
C HIS A 158 -4.44 -1.23 -11.46
N ASP A 159 -3.62 -2.21 -11.83
CA ASP A 159 -2.72 -2.16 -12.99
C ASP A 159 -3.42 -2.39 -14.37
N ALA A 160 -4.65 -2.89 -14.38
CA ALA A 160 -5.41 -3.24 -15.58
C ALA A 160 -6.57 -2.28 -15.95
N MET A 161 -6.39 -0.96 -15.77
CA MET A 161 -7.47 0.03 -15.97
C MET A 161 -7.76 0.40 -17.44
N GLU A 162 -6.89 0.01 -18.37
CA GLU A 162 -6.99 0.36 -19.78
C GLU A 162 -7.74 -0.73 -20.58
N ASN A 163 -8.43 -0.31 -21.64
CA ASN A 163 -9.04 -1.23 -22.58
C ASN A 163 -7.97 -2.10 -23.25
N THR A 164 -8.07 -3.41 -23.08
CA THR A 164 -7.07 -4.37 -23.53
C THR A 164 -7.66 -5.30 -24.58
N GLU A 165 -7.02 -5.37 -25.74
CA GLU A 165 -7.37 -6.35 -26.79
C GLU A 165 -6.93 -7.76 -26.37
N ILE A 166 -7.78 -8.73 -26.64
CA ILE A 166 -7.55 -10.14 -26.35
C ILE A 166 -6.94 -10.77 -27.60
N ASP A 167 -5.71 -11.26 -27.45
CA ASP A 167 -5.03 -12.03 -28.49
C ASP A 167 -5.77 -13.34 -28.81
N HIS A 168 -5.41 -13.95 -29.94
CA HIS A 168 -5.97 -15.23 -30.38
C HIS A 168 -5.98 -16.28 -29.25
N CYS A 169 -7.19 -16.69 -28.85
CA CYS A 169 -7.42 -17.61 -27.76
C CYS A 169 -8.58 -18.57 -28.08
N PRO A 170 -8.29 -19.74 -28.69
CA PRO A 170 -9.32 -20.70 -29.08
C PRO A 170 -9.98 -21.40 -27.89
N ASP A 171 -9.18 -21.81 -26.90
CA ASP A 171 -9.62 -22.62 -25.77
C ASP A 171 -10.32 -21.74 -24.70
N PRO A 172 -11.33 -22.27 -23.99
CA PRO A 172 -11.99 -21.56 -22.89
C PRO A 172 -11.00 -21.01 -21.86
N GLY A 173 -11.09 -19.70 -21.57
CA GLY A 173 -10.27 -19.03 -20.58
C GLY A 173 -8.76 -19.08 -20.79
N CYS A 174 -8.27 -19.35 -22.01
CA CYS A 174 -6.83 -19.43 -22.27
C CYS A 174 -6.14 -18.06 -22.18
N TYR A 175 -6.87 -16.98 -22.41
CA TYR A 175 -6.44 -15.64 -22.07
C TYR A 175 -6.65 -15.42 -20.57
N SER A 176 -5.62 -14.89 -19.91
CA SER A 176 -5.59 -14.60 -18.49
C SER A 176 -5.12 -13.18 -18.25
N ARG A 177 -5.89 -12.42 -17.45
CA ARG A 177 -5.44 -11.13 -16.90
C ARG A 177 -5.64 -11.09 -15.40
N GLY A 178 -4.59 -11.38 -14.64
CA GLY A 178 -4.55 -11.13 -13.19
C GLY A 178 -4.55 -9.62 -12.89
N ILE A 179 -5.25 -9.23 -11.82
CA ILE A 179 -5.46 -7.84 -11.43
C ILE A 179 -4.63 -7.52 -10.19
N ALA A 180 -3.68 -6.60 -10.32
CA ALA A 180 -2.81 -6.15 -9.24
C ALA A 180 -3.30 -4.79 -8.71
N TYR A 181 -3.99 -4.80 -7.57
CA TYR A 181 -4.45 -3.60 -6.89
C TYR A 181 -3.31 -2.87 -6.18
N HIS A 182 -3.43 -1.54 -6.10
CA HIS A 182 -2.52 -0.69 -5.31
C HIS A 182 -2.90 -0.66 -3.82
N ALA A 183 -3.55 -1.73 -3.34
CA ALA A 183 -4.05 -1.90 -1.98
C ALA A 183 -3.98 -3.38 -1.60
N SER A 184 -3.82 -3.67 -0.31
CA SER A 184 -3.86 -5.05 0.17
C SER A 184 -5.30 -5.59 0.16
N MET A 185 -5.44 -6.91 0.00
CA MET A 185 -6.75 -7.56 0.01
C MET A 185 -7.49 -7.33 1.33
N LYS A 186 -6.80 -7.29 2.47
CA LYS A 186 -7.41 -7.03 3.79
C LYS A 186 -7.99 -5.63 3.88
N GLN A 187 -7.25 -4.62 3.41
CA GLN A 187 -7.72 -3.23 3.41
C GLN A 187 -8.93 -3.05 2.47
N MET A 188 -8.94 -3.73 1.31
CA MET A 188 -10.11 -3.72 0.42
C MET A 188 -11.33 -4.41 1.03
N GLN A 189 -11.16 -5.53 1.74
CA GLN A 189 -12.25 -6.19 2.47
C GLN A 189 -12.82 -5.29 3.56
N ALA A 190 -11.95 -4.67 4.37
CA ALA A 190 -12.37 -3.74 5.41
C ALA A 190 -13.11 -2.52 4.83
N LEU A 191 -12.69 -2.03 3.65
CA LEU A 191 -13.39 -0.97 2.94
C LEU A 191 -14.80 -1.42 2.51
N ILE A 192 -14.93 -2.63 1.94
CA ILE A 192 -16.22 -3.19 1.55
C ILE A 192 -17.16 -3.33 2.75
N GLU A 193 -16.65 -3.79 3.90
CA GLU A 193 -17.44 -3.97 5.12
C GLU A 193 -17.90 -2.64 5.75
N GLN A 194 -17.18 -1.53 5.50
CA GLN A 194 -17.47 -0.22 6.08
C GLN A 194 -18.26 0.71 5.18
N SER A 195 -18.42 0.35 3.91
CA SER A 195 -19.21 1.10 2.95
C SER A 195 -20.64 0.58 2.88
N GLU A 196 -21.56 1.47 2.51
CA GLU A 196 -22.97 1.11 2.31
C GLU A 196 -23.12 0.23 1.06
N SER A 197 -22.37 0.56 0.02
CA SER A 197 -22.33 -0.19 -1.22
C SER A 197 -20.93 -0.17 -1.80
N CYS A 198 -20.58 -1.25 -2.50
CA CYS A 198 -19.40 -1.31 -3.35
C CYS A 198 -19.77 -1.93 -4.68
N GLU A 199 -19.17 -1.41 -5.74
CA GLU A 199 -19.31 -1.92 -7.09
C GLU A 199 -17.97 -1.94 -7.81
N GLN A 200 -17.86 -2.82 -8.80
CA GLN A 200 -16.77 -2.81 -9.75
C GLN A 200 -17.32 -2.99 -11.16
N LYS A 201 -16.99 -2.04 -12.05
CA LYS A 201 -17.48 -2.05 -13.42
C LYS A 201 -16.61 -2.94 -14.30
N ILE A 202 -17.25 -3.81 -15.06
CA ILE A 202 -16.62 -4.71 -16.01
C ILE A 202 -17.29 -4.55 -17.37
N ARG A 203 -16.49 -4.56 -18.43
CA ARG A 203 -16.97 -4.48 -19.81
C ARG A 203 -16.23 -5.50 -20.67
N TYR A 204 -17.00 -6.22 -21.48
CA TYR A 204 -16.50 -7.05 -22.56
C TYR A 204 -17.05 -6.52 -23.88
N ASP A 205 -16.18 -6.27 -24.84
CA ASP A 205 -16.51 -5.90 -26.21
C ASP A 205 -16.14 -7.08 -27.11
N CYS A 206 -17.07 -7.53 -27.97
CA CYS A 206 -16.93 -8.76 -28.73
C CYS A 206 -17.29 -8.56 -30.20
N PHE A 207 -16.59 -9.29 -31.07
CA PHE A 207 -16.87 -9.38 -32.50
C PHE A 207 -16.85 -10.87 -32.88
N SER A 208 -18.01 -11.43 -33.18
CA SER A 208 -18.20 -12.84 -33.52
C SER A 208 -17.67 -13.84 -32.49
N THR A 209 -17.72 -13.50 -31.20
CA THR A 209 -17.29 -14.39 -30.11
C THR A 209 -18.23 -14.25 -28.93
N ALA A 210 -18.49 -15.36 -28.23
CA ALA A 210 -19.45 -15.44 -27.12
C ALA A 210 -18.78 -15.43 -25.76
N LEU A 211 -19.55 -15.09 -24.72
CA LEU A 211 -19.19 -15.39 -23.33
C LEU A 211 -19.47 -16.86 -23.04
N THR A 212 -20.63 -17.33 -23.49
CA THR A 212 -21.09 -18.71 -23.38
C THR A 212 -21.78 -19.16 -24.66
N THR A 213 -21.39 -20.30 -25.22
CA THR A 213 -22.11 -20.91 -26.36
C THR A 213 -22.04 -22.43 -26.28
N SER A 214 -23.11 -23.12 -26.70
CA SER A 214 -23.19 -24.59 -26.73
C SER A 214 -22.86 -25.27 -25.38
N ASN A 215 -23.33 -24.71 -24.27
CA ASN A 215 -23.04 -25.14 -22.88
C ASN A 215 -21.53 -25.12 -22.52
N THR A 216 -20.75 -24.27 -23.18
CA THR A 216 -19.34 -24.03 -22.87
C THR A 216 -19.16 -22.57 -22.49
N ASP A 217 -18.67 -22.32 -21.28
CA ASP A 217 -18.33 -20.98 -20.80
C ASP A 217 -16.91 -20.64 -21.29
N TYR A 218 -16.79 -19.66 -22.17
CA TYR A 218 -15.51 -19.22 -22.72
C TYR A 218 -14.89 -18.08 -21.90
N ALA A 219 -15.72 -17.35 -21.16
CA ALA A 219 -15.30 -16.19 -20.38
C ALA A 219 -15.92 -16.18 -18.98
N TRP A 220 -15.11 -15.76 -18.01
CA TRP A 220 -15.52 -15.56 -16.61
C TRP A 220 -14.55 -14.62 -15.91
N TRP A 221 -14.96 -14.06 -14.79
CA TRP A 221 -14.06 -13.39 -13.87
C TRP A 221 -13.89 -14.22 -12.61
N VAL A 222 -12.80 -13.99 -11.88
CA VAL A 222 -12.47 -14.73 -10.65
C VAL A 222 -12.62 -13.81 -9.46
N ASP A 223 -13.30 -14.30 -8.44
CA ASP A 223 -13.53 -13.54 -7.21
C ASP A 223 -12.32 -13.57 -6.25
N ARG A 224 -12.44 -12.89 -5.12
CA ARG A 224 -11.38 -12.86 -4.08
C ARG A 224 -11.11 -14.21 -3.40
N HIS A 225 -11.99 -15.20 -3.61
CA HIS A 225 -11.90 -16.55 -3.08
C HIS A 225 -11.37 -17.54 -4.12
N GLU A 226 -10.89 -17.04 -5.27
CA GLU A 226 -10.38 -17.84 -6.40
C GLU A 226 -11.48 -18.65 -7.10
N GLU A 227 -12.75 -18.29 -6.94
CA GLU A 227 -13.88 -18.98 -7.57
C GLU A 227 -14.31 -18.26 -8.87
N PRO A 228 -14.60 -19.01 -9.95
CA PRO A 228 -15.07 -18.44 -11.21
C PRO A 228 -16.52 -17.97 -11.11
N GLN A 229 -16.81 -16.82 -11.73
CA GLN A 229 -18.12 -16.19 -11.76
C GLN A 229 -18.52 -15.84 -13.20
N TYR A 230 -19.76 -16.17 -13.57
CA TYR A 230 -20.25 -16.13 -14.95
C TYR A 230 -21.30 -15.05 -15.22
N TYR A 231 -21.66 -14.26 -14.19
CA TYR A 231 -22.55 -13.12 -14.31
C TYR A 231 -21.74 -11.84 -14.54
N TRP A 232 -22.25 -10.95 -15.38
CA TRP A 232 -21.54 -9.74 -15.82
C TRP A 232 -22.19 -8.45 -15.30
N ALA A 233 -23.24 -8.56 -14.49
CA ALA A 233 -23.88 -7.45 -13.80
C ALA A 233 -24.53 -7.91 -12.48
N GLY A 234 -24.58 -7.04 -11.48
CA GLY A 234 -25.30 -7.26 -10.21
C GLY A 234 -24.60 -8.25 -9.28
N ALA A 235 -25.39 -9.14 -8.68
CA ALA A 235 -24.94 -10.12 -7.68
C ALA A 235 -25.59 -11.49 -7.90
N HIS A 236 -25.40 -12.06 -9.09
CA HIS A 236 -26.09 -13.27 -9.57
C HIS A 236 -25.15 -14.50 -9.58
N ALA A 237 -24.52 -14.78 -8.44
CA ALA A 237 -23.57 -15.89 -8.33
C ALA A 237 -24.20 -17.23 -8.75
N GLY A 238 -23.51 -17.97 -9.63
CA GLY A 238 -24.00 -19.23 -10.19
C GLY A 238 -24.94 -19.10 -11.40
N GLU A 239 -25.26 -17.89 -11.85
CA GLU A 239 -26.04 -17.63 -13.05
C GLU A 239 -25.17 -17.04 -14.16
N HIS A 240 -25.50 -17.34 -15.42
CA HIS A 240 -24.94 -16.66 -16.58
C HIS A 240 -25.92 -15.58 -17.05
N VAL A 241 -25.66 -14.34 -16.65
CA VAL A 241 -26.54 -13.21 -16.92
C VAL A 241 -25.76 -11.91 -17.11
N CYS A 242 -26.19 -11.10 -18.06
CA CYS A 242 -25.64 -9.78 -18.34
C CYS A 242 -26.68 -8.68 -18.10
N SER A 243 -26.24 -7.42 -18.09
CA SER A 243 -27.12 -6.26 -17.90
C SER A 243 -28.28 -6.22 -18.90
N CYS A 244 -28.03 -6.59 -20.16
CA CYS A 244 -29.09 -6.63 -21.18
C CYS A 244 -30.13 -7.71 -20.90
N GLY A 245 -29.72 -8.86 -20.36
CA GLY A 245 -30.61 -9.96 -20.01
C GLY A 245 -31.51 -9.60 -18.84
N LEU A 246 -30.96 -8.90 -17.84
CA LEU A 246 -31.73 -8.37 -16.71
C LEU A 246 -32.74 -7.29 -17.11
N THR A 247 -32.46 -6.54 -18.17
CA THR A 247 -33.30 -5.44 -18.65
C THR A 247 -34.14 -5.79 -19.88
N GLU A 248 -34.12 -7.06 -20.31
CA GLU A 248 -34.84 -7.60 -21.47
C GLU A 248 -34.60 -6.80 -22.77
N ASN A 249 -33.38 -6.29 -22.96
CA ASN A 249 -33.02 -5.44 -24.10
C ASN A 249 -31.81 -5.95 -24.91
N CYS A 250 -31.42 -7.22 -24.73
CA CYS A 250 -30.38 -7.82 -25.55
C CYS A 250 -30.75 -7.82 -27.04
N ILE A 251 -29.74 -7.81 -27.91
CA ILE A 251 -29.92 -7.84 -29.36
C ILE A 251 -30.69 -9.08 -29.83
N ASP A 252 -30.44 -10.22 -29.20
CA ASP A 252 -31.25 -11.43 -29.32
C ASP A 252 -31.99 -11.64 -27.98
N PRO A 253 -33.33 -11.49 -27.94
CA PRO A 253 -34.10 -11.62 -26.72
C PRO A 253 -34.16 -13.07 -26.18
N THR A 254 -33.63 -14.05 -26.90
CA THR A 254 -33.54 -15.46 -26.47
C THR A 254 -32.24 -15.79 -25.75
N LEU A 255 -31.26 -14.87 -25.77
CA LEU A 255 -29.94 -15.05 -25.17
C LEU A 255 -29.77 -14.15 -23.94
N PRO A 256 -28.95 -14.57 -22.95
CA PRO A 256 -28.77 -13.84 -21.69
C PRO A 256 -27.85 -12.61 -21.81
N CYS A 257 -27.03 -12.57 -22.87
CA CYS A 257 -26.00 -11.55 -23.10
C CYS A 257 -25.92 -11.18 -24.58
N ASN A 258 -25.46 -9.96 -24.90
CA ASN A 258 -25.33 -9.51 -26.28
C ASN A 258 -24.26 -10.31 -27.04
N CYS A 259 -23.12 -10.57 -26.40
CA CYS A 259 -22.00 -11.27 -27.02
C CYS A 259 -22.30 -12.72 -27.36
N ASP A 260 -23.24 -13.36 -26.67
CA ASP A 260 -23.63 -14.75 -26.94
C ASP A 260 -24.33 -14.91 -28.30
N ALA A 261 -24.78 -13.82 -28.91
CA ALA A 261 -25.34 -13.84 -30.26
C ALA A 261 -24.26 -14.09 -31.34
N GLU A 262 -22.98 -14.03 -30.99
CA GLU A 262 -21.84 -14.22 -31.90
C GLU A 262 -21.96 -13.34 -33.17
N ALA A 263 -22.48 -12.12 -33.00
CA ALA A 263 -22.81 -11.24 -34.11
C ALA A 263 -21.55 -10.85 -34.92
N PRO A 264 -21.65 -10.73 -36.26
CA PRO A 264 -20.55 -10.23 -37.11
C PRO A 264 -20.40 -8.70 -37.07
N GLU A 265 -20.66 -8.11 -35.91
CA GLU A 265 -20.53 -6.71 -35.58
C GLU A 265 -20.07 -6.55 -34.13
N TRP A 266 -19.66 -5.34 -33.75
CA TRP A 266 -19.19 -5.07 -32.39
C TRP A 266 -20.36 -4.98 -31.43
N GLU A 267 -20.41 -5.90 -30.49
CA GLU A 267 -21.35 -5.93 -29.39
C GLU A 267 -20.65 -5.76 -28.05
N SER A 268 -21.42 -5.49 -27.01
CA SER A 268 -20.87 -5.32 -25.67
C SER A 268 -21.81 -5.78 -24.57
N ASP A 269 -21.21 -6.42 -23.57
CA ASP A 269 -21.81 -6.67 -22.28
C ASP A 269 -21.04 -5.87 -21.22
N GLU A 270 -21.69 -4.85 -20.67
CA GLU A 270 -21.18 -4.01 -19.60
C GLU A 270 -22.07 -4.12 -18.37
N GLY A 271 -21.47 -4.14 -17.19
CA GLY A 271 -22.21 -4.11 -15.94
C GLY A 271 -21.36 -3.75 -14.73
N ALA A 272 -22.05 -3.47 -13.64
CA ALA A 272 -21.45 -3.25 -12.33
C ALA A 272 -21.66 -4.51 -11.49
N ILE A 273 -20.58 -5.15 -11.05
CA ILE A 273 -20.62 -6.24 -10.07
C ILE A 273 -20.81 -5.60 -8.70
N THR A 274 -21.87 -5.98 -7.99
CA THR A 274 -22.25 -5.39 -6.69
C THR A 274 -22.19 -6.39 -5.54
N ASN A 275 -21.81 -7.63 -5.82
CA ASN A 275 -21.67 -8.66 -4.78
C ASN A 275 -20.45 -8.39 -3.89
N GLY A 276 -20.67 -7.71 -2.77
CA GLY A 276 -19.64 -7.44 -1.78
C GLY A 276 -18.99 -8.68 -1.16
N THR A 277 -19.59 -9.88 -1.29
CA THR A 277 -18.96 -11.14 -0.85
C THR A 277 -17.97 -11.73 -1.87
N ALA A 278 -18.03 -11.30 -3.12
CA ALA A 278 -17.15 -11.77 -4.19
C ALA A 278 -16.07 -10.72 -4.55
N LEU A 279 -16.43 -9.43 -4.52
CA LEU A 279 -15.51 -8.33 -4.82
C LEU A 279 -14.29 -8.30 -3.88
N PRO A 280 -13.13 -7.79 -4.33
CA PRO A 280 -12.83 -7.30 -5.68
C PRO A 280 -12.59 -8.43 -6.70
N ILE A 281 -12.68 -8.12 -7.99
CA ILE A 281 -12.33 -9.04 -9.09
C ILE A 281 -10.82 -9.23 -9.13
N THR A 282 -10.34 -10.47 -9.05
CA THR A 282 -8.90 -10.78 -8.98
C THR A 282 -8.29 -11.18 -10.31
N GLU A 283 -9.11 -11.68 -11.24
CA GLU A 283 -8.65 -12.14 -12.55
C GLU A 283 -9.78 -12.13 -13.58
N LEU A 284 -9.43 -11.89 -14.84
CA LEU A 284 -10.32 -12.04 -15.99
C LEU A 284 -9.84 -13.17 -16.89
N ARG A 285 -10.76 -14.01 -17.34
CA ARG A 285 -10.51 -15.13 -18.25
C ARG A 285 -11.39 -15.00 -19.48
N PHE A 286 -10.79 -15.17 -20.65
CA PHE A 286 -11.49 -15.10 -21.93
C PHE A 286 -10.98 -16.19 -22.88
N GLY A 287 -11.82 -16.55 -23.86
CA GLY A 287 -11.53 -17.52 -24.90
C GLY A 287 -12.58 -17.47 -26.00
N GLY A 288 -12.58 -18.46 -26.89
CA GLY A 288 -13.55 -18.53 -27.99
C GLY A 288 -13.15 -17.78 -29.26
N LEU A 289 -11.93 -17.21 -29.30
CA LEU A 289 -11.33 -16.55 -30.47
C LEU A 289 -10.57 -17.59 -31.31
N GLN A 290 -11.29 -18.52 -31.92
CA GLN A 290 -10.79 -19.62 -32.75
C GLN A 290 -10.39 -19.21 -34.17
N PHE A 291 -10.97 -18.13 -34.72
CA PHE A 291 -10.82 -17.73 -36.12
C PHE A 291 -10.28 -16.30 -36.24
N ASP A 292 -9.52 -16.03 -37.31
CA ASP A 292 -8.86 -14.73 -37.56
C ASP A 292 -9.82 -13.51 -37.62
N GLY A 293 -11.12 -13.76 -37.87
CA GLY A 293 -12.14 -12.71 -37.90
C GLY A 293 -12.68 -12.30 -36.53
N GLN A 294 -12.43 -13.10 -35.49
CA GLN A 294 -12.94 -12.86 -34.15
C GLN A 294 -12.03 -11.90 -33.39
N LYS A 295 -12.64 -10.97 -32.66
CA LYS A 295 -11.94 -9.98 -31.87
C LYS A 295 -12.67 -9.75 -30.57
N ALA A 296 -11.93 -9.41 -29.52
CA ALA A 296 -12.53 -9.01 -28.27
C ALA A 296 -11.62 -8.07 -27.50
N ASN A 297 -12.22 -7.18 -26.72
CA ASN A 297 -11.54 -6.36 -25.74
C ASN A 297 -12.22 -6.49 -24.38
N HIS A 298 -11.47 -6.20 -23.32
CA HIS A 298 -12.03 -6.04 -21.99
C HIS A 298 -11.56 -4.75 -21.34
N THR A 299 -12.38 -4.24 -20.42
CA THR A 299 -12.03 -3.15 -19.54
C THR A 299 -12.53 -3.45 -18.13
N LEU A 300 -11.70 -3.20 -17.12
CA LEU A 300 -12.05 -3.32 -15.72
C LEU A 300 -11.86 -1.97 -15.02
N GLY A 301 -12.90 -1.50 -14.34
CA GLY A 301 -12.84 -0.32 -13.50
C GLY A 301 -12.29 -0.64 -12.10
N GLY A 302 -11.88 0.40 -11.39
CA GLY A 302 -11.49 0.29 -9.97
C GLY A 302 -12.65 -0.17 -9.09
N LEU A 303 -12.33 -0.68 -7.89
CA LEU A 303 -13.33 -0.97 -6.86
C LEU A 303 -13.84 0.36 -6.29
N ILE A 304 -15.12 0.65 -6.48
CA ILE A 304 -15.78 1.88 -6.03
C ILE A 304 -16.64 1.54 -4.82
N CYS A 305 -16.38 2.17 -3.69
CA CYS A 305 -17.14 2.00 -2.46
C CYS A 305 -17.68 3.35 -1.99
N GLN A 306 -18.96 3.39 -1.61
CA GLN A 306 -19.70 4.60 -1.29
C GLN A 306 -20.46 4.47 0.03
N GLY A 307 -20.70 5.61 0.67
CA GLY A 307 -21.49 5.71 1.88
C GLY A 307 -20.82 5.06 3.08
N LYS A 308 -21.57 4.99 4.17
CA LYS A 308 -21.16 4.35 5.40
C LYS A 308 -22.10 3.19 5.65
N ALA A 309 -21.55 2.00 5.90
CA ALA A 309 -22.34 0.85 6.31
C ALA A 309 -23.24 1.28 7.47
N ALA A 310 -24.54 1.00 7.35
CA ALA A 310 -25.48 1.30 8.41
C ALA A 310 -24.96 0.63 9.68
N SER A 311 -24.62 1.43 10.70
CA SER A 311 -24.48 0.85 12.03
C SER A 311 -25.83 0.18 12.29
N PRO A 312 -25.89 -1.10 12.69
CA PRO A 312 -27.17 -1.69 13.04
C PRO A 312 -27.90 -0.71 13.96
N ASP A 313 -29.17 -0.41 13.68
CA ASP A 313 -30.00 0.45 14.56
C ASP A 313 -30.03 -0.09 16.00
N ASN A 314 -29.59 -1.35 16.18
CA ASN A 314 -29.26 -1.98 17.44
C ASN A 314 -27.87 -1.56 17.96
N PRO A 315 -27.74 -1.25 19.26
CA PRO A 315 -26.46 -1.06 19.90
C PRO A 315 -25.54 -2.24 19.58
N ALA A 316 -24.30 -1.95 19.18
CA ALA A 316 -23.33 -2.96 18.83
C ALA A 316 -23.27 -4.08 19.90
N GLU A 317 -23.24 -5.34 19.50
CA GLU A 317 -23.40 -6.46 20.44
C GLU A 317 -22.14 -6.77 21.27
N SER A 318 -21.01 -6.15 20.92
CA SER A 318 -19.72 -6.35 21.57
C SER A 318 -18.75 -5.22 21.27
N CYS A 319 -17.64 -5.16 22.00
CA CYS A 319 -16.49 -4.33 21.65
C CYS A 319 -15.97 -4.62 20.25
N SER A 320 -16.06 -5.87 19.76
CA SER A 320 -15.62 -6.22 18.41
C SER A 320 -16.54 -5.61 17.36
N SER A 321 -17.85 -5.61 17.63
CA SER A 321 -18.84 -4.95 16.77
C SER A 321 -18.69 -3.43 16.78
N LEU A 322 -18.44 -2.82 17.95
CA LEU A 322 -18.16 -1.39 18.08
C LEU A 322 -16.90 -0.99 17.29
N ARG A 323 -15.87 -1.82 17.40
CA ARG A 323 -14.60 -1.66 16.71
C ARG A 323 -14.75 -1.75 15.19
N LYS A 324 -15.54 -2.71 14.69
CA LYS A 324 -15.93 -2.78 13.27
C LYS A 324 -16.76 -1.57 12.82
N ALA A 325 -17.57 -1.01 13.72
CA ALA A 325 -18.30 0.24 13.47
C ALA A 325 -17.43 1.51 13.54
N GLY A 326 -16.10 1.37 13.70
CA GLY A 326 -15.14 2.46 13.68
C GLY A 326 -14.79 3.05 15.05
N HIS A 327 -15.23 2.43 16.15
CA HIS A 327 -14.81 2.86 17.49
C HIS A 327 -13.38 2.37 17.80
N THR A 328 -12.42 3.29 17.79
CA THR A 328 -10.98 2.98 17.96
C THR A 328 -10.39 3.38 19.30
N HIS A 329 -11.14 4.10 20.14
CA HIS A 329 -10.63 4.61 21.42
C HIS A 329 -10.91 3.62 22.54
N ALA A 330 -9.96 3.42 23.45
CA ALA A 330 -10.25 2.66 24.66
C ALA A 330 -11.21 3.46 25.56
N GLY A 331 -12.26 2.83 26.06
CA GLY A 331 -13.29 3.54 26.80
C GLY A 331 -14.49 2.69 27.18
N TYR A 332 -15.44 3.33 27.85
CA TYR A 332 -16.72 2.72 28.19
C TYR A 332 -17.68 2.87 27.02
N TYR A 333 -18.30 1.77 26.63
CA TYR A 333 -19.25 1.71 25.54
C TYR A 333 -20.53 0.99 25.96
N LEU A 334 -21.63 1.36 25.31
CA LEU A 334 -22.90 0.67 25.41
C LEU A 334 -22.93 -0.45 24.38
N ILE A 335 -23.22 -1.66 24.83
CA ILE A 335 -23.45 -2.82 23.96
C ILE A 335 -24.84 -3.40 24.17
N SER A 336 -25.40 -4.04 23.14
CA SER A 336 -26.65 -4.78 23.28
C SER A 336 -26.37 -6.24 23.60
N THR A 337 -26.99 -6.77 24.65
CA THR A 337 -26.96 -8.20 24.93
C THR A 337 -27.91 -8.94 23.99
N LYS A 338 -27.73 -10.26 23.84
CA LYS A 338 -28.61 -11.13 23.05
C LYS A 338 -30.09 -11.09 23.50
N GLU A 339 -30.35 -10.59 24.70
CA GLU A 339 -31.69 -10.43 25.28
C GLU A 339 -32.30 -9.04 25.01
N GLY A 340 -31.63 -8.20 24.21
CA GLY A 340 -32.08 -6.85 23.86
C GLY A 340 -31.85 -5.82 24.97
N ARG A 341 -31.08 -6.14 26.01
CA ARG A 341 -30.71 -5.21 27.08
C ARG A 341 -29.46 -4.42 26.73
N LEU A 342 -29.32 -3.23 27.31
CA LEU A 342 -28.09 -2.44 27.23
C LEU A 342 -27.17 -2.76 28.41
N ASP A 343 -25.90 -3.04 28.13
CA ASP A 343 -24.83 -3.19 29.12
C ASP A 343 -23.70 -2.20 28.85
N VAL A 344 -22.98 -1.82 29.90
CA VAL A 344 -21.76 -1.00 29.80
C VAL A 344 -20.54 -1.92 29.89
N VAL A 345 -19.70 -1.89 28.86
CA VAL A 345 -18.43 -2.61 28.82
C VAL A 345 -17.28 -1.63 28.67
N PHE A 346 -16.10 -2.00 29.17
CA PHE A 346 -14.88 -1.27 28.87
C PHE A 346 -14.14 -1.97 27.74
N CYS A 347 -14.07 -1.32 26.59
CA CYS A 347 -13.37 -1.84 25.42
C CYS A 347 -11.92 -1.37 25.41
N ARG A 348 -10.97 -2.31 25.44
CA ARG A 348 -9.55 -2.04 25.25
C ARG A 348 -9.21 -2.12 23.77
N MET A 349 -9.56 -1.05 23.04
CA MET A 349 -9.40 -0.98 21.57
C MET A 349 -7.95 -1.04 21.08
N ASN A 350 -6.96 -1.03 21.99
CA ASN A 350 -5.56 -1.27 21.69
C ASN A 350 -5.15 -2.76 21.67
N LEU A 351 -6.05 -3.68 22.04
CA LEU A 351 -5.81 -5.13 22.03
C LEU A 351 -6.42 -5.79 20.77
N GLU A 352 -5.97 -7.01 20.49
CA GLU A 352 -6.52 -7.90 19.46
C GLU A 352 -7.93 -8.39 19.83
N ASP A 353 -8.78 -8.73 18.86
CA ASP A 353 -10.17 -9.18 19.16
C ASP A 353 -10.18 -10.51 19.92
N THR A 354 -9.14 -11.32 19.71
CA THR A 354 -8.96 -12.63 20.34
C THR A 354 -8.44 -12.51 21.77
N ASP A 355 -8.02 -11.33 22.20
CA ASP A 355 -7.51 -11.12 23.55
C ASP A 355 -8.65 -11.19 24.56
N VAL A 356 -8.46 -11.95 25.63
CA VAL A 356 -9.46 -12.10 26.71
C VAL A 356 -9.75 -10.77 27.41
N ASP A 357 -8.79 -9.85 27.40
CA ASP A 357 -8.91 -8.53 28.02
C ASP A 357 -9.45 -7.45 27.07
N PHE A 358 -9.78 -7.81 25.83
CA PHE A 358 -10.28 -6.88 24.82
C PHE A 358 -11.61 -6.23 25.23
N GLN A 359 -12.51 -7.03 25.80
CA GLN A 359 -13.77 -6.57 26.39
C GLN A 359 -13.79 -6.92 27.87
N LEU A 360 -13.84 -5.88 28.72
CA LEU A 360 -14.00 -6.05 30.15
C LEU A 360 -15.44 -5.74 30.53
N ASP A 361 -16.13 -6.76 31.04
CA ASP A 361 -17.45 -6.60 31.63
C ASP A 361 -17.32 -5.78 32.91
N THR A 362 -17.92 -4.59 32.94
CA THR A 362 -17.81 -3.70 34.10
C THR A 362 -18.71 -4.14 35.27
N GLY A 363 -19.56 -5.16 35.05
CA GLY A 363 -20.58 -5.59 36.00
C GLY A 363 -21.63 -4.50 36.32
N GLY A 364 -21.56 -3.35 35.65
CA GLY A 364 -22.45 -2.22 35.83
C GLY A 364 -23.83 -2.56 35.29
N ARG A 365 -24.79 -2.77 36.19
CA ARG A 365 -26.19 -2.83 35.82
C ARG A 365 -26.64 -1.43 35.46
N ILE A 366 -27.16 -1.24 34.25
CA ILE A 366 -27.98 -0.07 33.96
C ILE A 366 -29.26 -0.22 34.78
N VAL A 367 -29.42 0.65 35.77
CA VAL A 367 -30.63 0.73 36.59
C VAL A 367 -31.60 1.65 35.85
N GLU A 368 -32.68 1.09 35.32
CA GLU A 368 -33.82 1.87 34.80
C GLU A 368 -34.65 2.41 35.98
N GLU A 369 -34.06 3.29 36.79
CA GLU A 369 -34.78 4.04 37.82
C GLU A 369 -34.87 5.50 37.41
N SER A 370 -36.02 6.12 37.68
CA SER A 370 -36.21 7.55 37.46
C SER A 370 -35.22 8.34 38.32
N VAL A 371 -34.20 8.92 37.70
CA VAL A 371 -33.24 9.79 38.38
C VAL A 371 -33.82 11.20 38.41
N TYR A 372 -34.17 11.67 39.61
CA TYR A 372 -34.63 13.04 39.83
C TYR A 372 -33.47 13.90 40.32
N PHE A 373 -33.23 15.04 39.66
CA PHE A 373 -32.32 16.05 40.15
C PHE A 373 -33.08 17.04 41.02
N ASN A 374 -32.73 17.11 42.30
CA ASN A 374 -33.26 18.13 43.19
C ASN A 374 -32.49 19.44 42.99
N VAL A 375 -33.15 20.42 42.39
CA VAL A 375 -32.59 21.77 42.28
C VAL A 375 -33.17 22.62 43.41
N TYR A 376 -32.29 23.10 44.28
CA TYR A 376 -32.66 23.98 45.38
C TYR A 376 -32.41 25.43 44.99
N ARG A 377 -33.43 26.28 45.11
CA ARG A 377 -33.26 27.72 44.97
C ARG A 377 -33.13 28.34 46.36
N THR A 378 -32.02 29.03 46.62
CA THR A 378 -31.88 29.82 47.84
C THR A 378 -32.57 31.17 47.63
N SER A 379 -33.61 31.48 48.41
CA SER A 379 -34.04 32.87 48.54
C SER A 379 -33.01 33.65 49.36
N MET A 380 -32.97 34.98 49.17
CA MET A 380 -31.87 35.86 49.58
C MET A 380 -31.31 35.57 50.98
N TRP A 381 -29.98 35.48 51.05
CA TRP A 381 -29.23 35.22 52.27
C TRP A 381 -29.50 36.32 53.31
N ASN A 382 -30.05 35.94 54.48
CA ASN A 382 -30.23 36.83 55.62
C ASN A 382 -29.35 36.33 56.77
N SER A 383 -28.59 37.21 57.43
CA SER A 383 -27.61 36.85 58.46
C SER A 383 -28.23 36.35 59.76
N THR A 384 -29.56 36.43 59.91
CA THR A 384 -30.30 35.88 61.04
C THR A 384 -31.65 35.33 60.57
N GLY A 385 -31.79 34.01 60.51
CA GLY A 385 -33.01 33.29 60.14
C GLY A 385 -32.76 31.79 59.89
N VAL A 386 -33.83 30.99 59.83
CA VAL A 386 -33.76 29.58 59.41
C VAL A 386 -33.67 29.54 57.89
N ILE A 387 -32.64 28.88 57.35
CA ILE A 387 -32.50 28.66 55.92
C ILE A 387 -33.58 27.66 55.49
N THR A 388 -34.52 28.11 54.65
CA THR A 388 -35.50 27.22 54.02
C THR A 388 -35.17 27.07 52.54
N PHE A 389 -35.14 25.83 52.06
CA PHE A 389 -34.96 25.52 50.64
C PHE A 389 -36.33 25.14 50.05
N GLU A 390 -36.74 25.82 48.99
CA GLU A 390 -37.83 25.33 48.13
C GLU A 390 -37.21 24.40 47.08
N GLY A 391 -37.55 23.11 47.15
CA GLY A 391 -37.16 22.12 46.15
C GLY A 391 -38.25 21.95 45.11
N ILE A 392 -37.85 21.79 43.85
CA ILE A 392 -38.73 21.40 42.75
C ILE A 392 -38.07 20.21 42.05
N GLU A 393 -38.83 19.15 41.79
CA GLU A 393 -38.38 18.05 40.92
C GLU A 393 -38.46 18.52 39.47
N VAL A 394 -37.34 18.41 38.75
CA VAL A 394 -37.24 18.87 37.36
C VAL A 394 -36.60 17.78 36.49
N ASN A 395 -37.28 17.40 35.40
CA ASN A 395 -36.70 16.63 34.31
C ASN A 395 -36.20 17.61 33.24
N MET A 396 -35.02 18.21 33.46
CA MET A 396 -34.47 19.17 32.52
C MET A 396 -33.93 18.47 31.27
N GLY A 397 -34.44 18.86 30.10
CA GLY A 397 -33.92 18.45 28.78
C GLY A 397 -34.54 17.19 28.17
N ASP A 398 -35.73 16.75 28.62
CA ASP A 398 -36.38 15.51 28.17
C ASP A 398 -35.40 14.33 28.20
N ALA A 399 -34.59 14.23 29.26
CA ALA A 399 -33.51 13.25 29.35
C ALA A 399 -33.97 11.79 29.21
N MET A 400 -35.29 11.54 29.32
CA MET A 400 -35.95 10.23 29.14
C MET A 400 -37.29 10.34 28.36
N SER A 401 -37.35 11.11 27.28
CA SER A 401 -38.26 10.79 26.16
C SER A 401 -37.90 9.38 25.65
N SER A 402 -38.83 8.63 25.05
CA SER A 402 -38.49 7.35 24.38
C SER A 402 -37.43 7.49 23.27
N SER A 403 -37.06 8.73 22.93
CA SER A 403 -36.01 9.10 21.99
C SER A 403 -34.66 9.50 22.63
N SER A 404 -34.55 9.68 23.95
CA SER A 404 -33.30 10.09 24.60
C SER A 404 -32.53 8.91 25.22
N ARG A 405 -31.20 8.91 25.01
CA ARG A 405 -30.27 7.81 25.33
C ARG A 405 -29.30 8.21 26.45
N LEU A 406 -29.78 8.79 27.54
CA LEU A 406 -28.90 9.18 28.66
C LEU A 406 -28.75 8.01 29.63
N ALA A 407 -27.51 7.55 29.86
CA ALA A 407 -27.18 6.60 30.92
C ALA A 407 -26.39 7.33 32.02
N ILE A 408 -26.82 7.20 33.28
CA ILE A 408 -26.10 7.73 34.44
C ILE A 408 -25.46 6.55 35.15
N LEU A 409 -24.12 6.54 35.22
CA LEU A 409 -23.38 5.63 36.11
C LEU A 409 -23.51 6.16 37.55
N VAL A 410 -24.10 5.34 38.43
CA VAL A 410 -24.21 5.61 39.88
C VAL A 410 -23.12 4.89 40.63
#